data_AF-A0A7C7ETC7-F1
#
_entry.id   AF-A0A7C7ETC7-F1
#
_cell.length_a   1.000
_cell.length_b   1.000
_cell.length_c   1.000
_cell.angle_alpha   90.00
_cell.angle_beta   90.00
_cell.angle_gamma   90.00
#
_symmetry.space_group_name_H-M   'P 1'
#
loop_
_entity.id
_entity.type
_entity.pdbx_description
1 polymer ?
#
loop_
_entity_poly.entity_id
_entity_poly.type
_entity_poly.pdbx_seq_one_letter_code
_entity_poly.pdbx_strand_id
1 'polypeptide(L)'
;MRKINIAGFALLYLLAVTTIVMTIHQAYKTSPFLAGGFFLLGGLLLAPPGKIAIPKDAAGDHLGDFLAVVVSAALTYALSRYLKISAFIVSPAIGLTGALVYKKRQFPIFCGSFAGMTNPALLDVLPFVFAVMTAAGVYVLAKGVFNGYGGKLGTIAFTGCFATSLVLGHYYTTVPTYETWQMFAIIGAGALASTVTYVLNNHAGLGPVIASSLVGLAGAVLLFTGRDEVALFTPVIYGASFVGMTGKKVINNIVLIALAGVVFGFIYCFNPLCGVGGKLGSTAFTAVLCLSGLQNIFTLIRIRRPVS
;
A
#
# COMPACT_ATOMS: atom_id res chain seq x y z
N MET A 1 0.65 14.36 28.08
CA MET A 1 0.57 13.13 27.25
C MET A 1 0.01 13.50 25.88
N ARG A 2 0.81 13.47 24.81
CA ARG A 2 0.30 13.74 23.46
C ARG A 2 -0.61 12.59 23.05
N LYS A 3 -1.87 12.88 22.74
CA LYS A 3 -2.84 11.86 22.34
C LYS A 3 -2.49 11.43 20.92
N ILE A 4 -2.15 10.15 20.75
CA ILE A 4 -2.18 9.50 19.43
C ILE A 4 -3.55 9.81 18.81
N ASN A 5 -3.62 10.10 17.51
CA ASN A 5 -4.91 10.10 16.84
C ASN A 5 -5.41 8.65 16.76
N ILE A 6 -6.08 8.21 17.84
CA ILE A 6 -6.56 6.85 18.03
C ILE A 6 -7.51 6.47 16.89
N ALA A 7 -8.32 7.42 16.40
CA ALA A 7 -9.23 7.19 15.28
C ALA A 7 -8.44 6.84 14.00
N GLY A 8 -7.42 7.62 13.64
CA GLY A 8 -6.58 7.34 12.48
C GLY A 8 -5.80 6.02 12.60
N PHE A 9 -5.34 5.69 13.80
CA PHE A 9 -4.69 4.40 14.09
C PHE A 9 -5.65 3.23 13.90
N ALA A 10 -6.80 3.27 14.58
CA ALA A 10 -7.80 2.21 14.55
C ALA A 10 -8.33 2.01 13.12
N LEU A 11 -8.56 3.08 12.37
CA LEU A 11 -9.04 3.01 11.00
C LEU A 11 -8.07 2.28 10.07
N LEU A 12 -6.79 2.68 10.06
CA LEU A 12 -5.79 2.04 9.19
C LEU A 12 -5.53 0.58 9.59
N TYR A 13 -5.52 0.30 10.89
CA TYR A 13 -5.38 -1.06 11.39
C TYR A 13 -6.59 -1.92 11.01
N LEU A 14 -7.81 -1.40 11.14
CA LEU A 14 -9.04 -2.07 10.73
C LEU A 14 -8.98 -2.44 9.24
N LEU A 15 -8.52 -1.55 8.37
CA LEU A 15 -8.37 -1.86 6.95
C LEU A 15 -7.33 -2.96 6.66
N ALA A 16 -6.25 -3.01 7.43
CA ALA A 16 -5.28 -4.09 7.31
C ALA A 16 -5.91 -5.45 7.67
N VAL A 17 -6.70 -5.47 8.76
CA VAL A 17 -7.50 -6.65 9.15
C VAL A 17 -8.52 -7.00 8.07
N THR A 18 -9.28 -6.02 7.55
CA THR A 18 -10.25 -6.24 6.45
C THR A 18 -9.56 -6.85 5.22
N THR A 19 -8.38 -6.35 4.85
CA THR A 19 -7.60 -6.88 3.73
C THR A 19 -7.27 -8.36 3.95
N ILE A 20 -6.77 -8.72 5.13
CA ILE A 20 -6.42 -10.12 5.45
C ILE A 20 -7.67 -11.01 5.54
N VAL A 21 -8.75 -10.56 6.18
CA VAL A 21 -9.99 -11.36 6.33
C VAL A 21 -10.60 -11.66 4.96
N MET A 22 -10.68 -10.65 4.08
CA MET A 22 -11.18 -10.85 2.71
C MET A 22 -10.28 -11.78 1.90
N THR A 23 -8.96 -11.71 2.12
CA THR A 23 -8.00 -12.60 1.47
C THR A 23 -8.11 -14.04 1.99
N ILE A 24 -8.28 -14.24 3.31
CA ILE A 24 -8.55 -15.57 3.92
C ILE A 24 -9.80 -16.18 3.32
N HIS A 25 -10.89 -15.40 3.27
CA HIS A 25 -12.16 -15.87 2.73
C HIS A 25 -12.03 -16.28 1.26
N GLN A 26 -11.28 -15.53 0.46
CA GLN A 26 -11.00 -15.90 -0.93
C GLN A 26 -10.11 -17.14 -1.04
N ALA A 27 -9.01 -17.20 -0.27
CA ALA A 27 -8.10 -18.32 -0.26
C ALA A 27 -8.80 -19.62 0.17
N TYR A 28 -9.71 -19.55 1.14
CA TYR A 28 -10.49 -20.70 1.60
C TYR A 28 -11.38 -21.28 0.50
N LYS A 29 -11.96 -20.42 -0.36
CA LYS A 29 -12.74 -20.87 -1.54
C LYS A 29 -11.88 -21.59 -2.57
N THR A 30 -10.60 -21.23 -2.69
CA THR A 30 -9.66 -21.87 -3.63
C THR A 30 -9.06 -23.16 -3.05
N SER A 31 -8.60 -23.12 -1.80
CA SER A 31 -8.05 -24.27 -1.09
C SER A 31 -8.00 -24.00 0.43
N PRO A 32 -8.64 -24.83 1.26
CA PRO A 32 -8.56 -24.72 2.73
C PRO A 32 -7.14 -24.78 3.29
N PHE A 33 -6.21 -25.49 2.62
CA PHE A 33 -4.81 -25.56 3.03
C PHE A 33 -4.10 -24.21 2.87
N LEU A 34 -4.33 -23.51 1.75
CA LEU A 34 -3.79 -22.16 1.51
C LEU A 34 -4.31 -21.14 2.53
N ALA A 35 -5.55 -21.28 2.99
CA ALA A 35 -6.12 -20.41 4.02
C ALA A 35 -5.34 -20.49 5.35
N GLY A 36 -4.74 -21.65 5.68
CA GLY A 36 -3.89 -21.84 6.87
C GLY A 36 -2.72 -20.86 6.95
N GLY A 37 -2.06 -20.59 5.82
CA GLY A 37 -0.97 -19.60 5.75
C GLY A 37 -1.42 -18.18 6.05
N PHE A 38 -2.65 -17.81 5.66
CA PHE A 38 -3.21 -16.50 5.94
C PHE A 38 -3.67 -16.32 7.40
N PHE A 39 -4.09 -17.39 8.08
CA PHE A 39 -4.37 -17.32 9.52
C PHE A 39 -3.12 -16.99 10.34
N LEU A 40 -1.96 -17.51 9.96
CA LEU A 40 -0.68 -17.14 10.59
C LEU A 40 -0.38 -15.65 10.40
N LEU A 41 -0.60 -15.10 9.21
CA LEU A 41 -0.46 -13.66 8.95
C LEU A 41 -1.44 -12.83 9.79
N GLY A 42 -2.68 -13.29 9.94
CA GLY A 42 -3.67 -12.69 10.83
C GLY A 42 -3.22 -12.66 12.29
N GLY A 43 -2.61 -13.75 12.78
CA GLY A 43 -2.00 -13.79 14.12
C GLY A 43 -0.85 -12.80 14.28
N LEU A 44 -0.02 -12.62 13.25
CA LEU A 44 1.08 -11.64 13.27
C LEU A 44 0.60 -10.18 13.29
N LEU A 45 -0.58 -9.87 12.73
CA LEU A 45 -1.16 -8.53 12.86
C LEU A 45 -1.47 -8.19 14.33
N LEU A 46 -1.94 -9.18 15.11
CA LEU A 46 -2.29 -9.01 16.52
C LEU A 46 -1.06 -8.81 17.42
N ALA A 47 0.15 -8.95 16.89
CA ALA A 47 1.37 -8.65 17.63
C ALA A 47 1.33 -7.19 18.10
N PRO A 48 1.70 -6.91 19.36
CA PRO A 48 1.66 -5.55 19.88
C PRO A 48 2.52 -4.64 19.00
N PRO A 49 1.97 -3.50 18.54
CA PRO A 49 2.77 -2.56 17.77
C PRO A 49 3.93 -2.10 18.66
N GLY A 50 5.16 -2.16 18.12
CA GLY A 50 6.33 -1.56 18.76
C GLY A 50 6.10 -0.08 19.05
N LYS A 51 7.02 0.57 19.78
CA LYS A 51 6.87 1.98 20.18
C LYS A 51 6.52 2.86 18.97
N ILE A 52 5.26 3.29 18.87
CA ILE A 52 4.79 4.16 17.81
C ILE A 52 5.36 5.55 18.10
N ALA A 53 6.24 6.03 17.23
CA ALA A 53 6.75 7.39 17.34
C ALA A 53 5.60 8.38 17.11
N ILE A 54 5.21 9.07 18.19
CA ILE A 54 4.27 10.19 18.13
C ILE A 54 5.05 11.39 17.58
N PRO A 55 4.81 11.85 16.34
CA PRO A 55 5.51 13.01 15.83
C PRO A 55 5.20 14.24 16.70
N LYS A 56 6.18 15.13 16.86
CA LYS A 56 5.91 16.48 17.34
C LYS A 56 4.95 17.10 16.31
N ASP A 57 3.81 17.61 16.77
CA ASP A 57 2.78 18.22 15.92
C ASP A 57 3.46 19.08 14.85
N ALA A 58 3.46 18.60 13.61
CA ALA A 58 3.62 19.51 12.50
C ALA A 58 2.27 20.20 12.41
N ALA A 59 2.16 21.37 13.05
CA ALA A 59 1.22 22.40 12.66
C ALA A 59 1.46 22.68 11.17
N GLY A 60 0.92 21.81 10.34
CA GLY A 60 1.21 21.68 8.93
C GLY A 60 -0.10 21.92 8.23
N ASP A 61 -0.04 22.76 7.20
CA ASP A 61 -1.14 23.20 6.34
C ASP A 61 -2.08 22.04 5.96
N HIS A 62 -3.11 21.84 6.77
CA HIS A 62 -4.08 20.75 6.60
C HIS A 62 -4.89 20.94 5.33
N LEU A 63 -5.17 22.19 4.95
CA LEU A 63 -5.87 22.53 3.73
C LEU A 63 -5.00 22.20 2.51
N GLY A 64 -3.72 22.57 2.52
CA GLY A 64 -2.79 22.24 1.45
C GLY A 64 -2.55 20.74 1.29
N ASP A 65 -2.45 19.99 2.40
CA ASP A 65 -2.37 18.52 2.36
C ASP A 65 -3.66 17.91 1.75
N PHE A 66 -4.83 18.39 2.19
CA PHE A 66 -6.13 17.96 1.68
C PHE A 66 -6.26 18.23 0.18
N LEU A 67 -6.01 19.47 -0.25
CA LEU A 67 -6.09 19.87 -1.66
C LEU A 67 -5.08 19.10 -2.53
N ALA A 68 -3.88 18.82 -2.02
CA ALA A 68 -2.89 18.03 -2.75
C ALA A 68 -3.39 16.61 -3.03
N VAL A 69 -4.07 15.96 -2.07
CA VAL A 69 -4.71 14.65 -2.30
C VAL A 69 -5.81 14.76 -3.35
N VAL A 70 -6.69 15.77 -3.24
CA VAL A 70 -7.83 15.93 -4.16
C VAL A 70 -7.36 16.18 -5.59
N VAL A 71 -6.43 17.14 -5.77
CA VAL A 71 -5.94 17.54 -7.09
C VAL A 71 -5.17 16.40 -7.76
N SER A 72 -4.28 15.72 -7.04
CA SER A 72 -3.53 14.61 -7.64
C SER A 72 -4.40 13.40 -7.94
N ALA A 73 -5.44 13.12 -7.13
CA ALA A 73 -6.41 12.09 -7.44
C ALA A 73 -7.21 12.42 -8.70
N ALA A 74 -7.75 13.63 -8.80
CA ALA A 74 -8.49 14.10 -9.97
C ALA A 74 -7.61 14.05 -11.23
N LEU A 75 -6.35 14.47 -11.13
CA LEU A 75 -5.40 14.40 -12.23
C LEU A 75 -5.13 12.96 -12.65
N THR A 76 -4.84 12.05 -11.72
CA THR A 76 -4.61 10.63 -12.05
C THR A 76 -5.84 10.02 -12.72
N TYR A 77 -7.03 10.28 -12.17
CA TYR A 77 -8.28 9.73 -12.70
C TYR A 77 -8.56 10.28 -14.10
N ALA A 78 -8.42 11.58 -14.31
CA ALA A 78 -8.65 12.21 -15.62
C ALA A 78 -7.68 11.70 -16.68
N LEU A 79 -6.37 11.64 -16.37
CA LEU A 79 -5.36 11.11 -17.30
C LEU A 79 -5.61 9.64 -17.61
N SER A 80 -5.96 8.83 -16.61
CA SER A 80 -6.19 7.40 -16.81
C SER A 80 -7.49 7.13 -17.59
N ARG A 81 -8.56 7.88 -17.30
CA ARG A 81 -9.89 7.68 -17.88
C ARG A 81 -10.05 8.27 -19.28
N TYR A 82 -9.58 9.51 -19.49
CA TYR A 82 -9.82 10.25 -20.73
C TYR A 82 -8.69 10.10 -21.73
N LEU A 83 -7.43 10.07 -21.28
CA LEU A 83 -6.28 9.85 -22.17
C LEU A 83 -5.93 8.36 -22.34
N LYS A 84 -6.62 7.46 -21.62
CA LYS A 84 -6.41 6.01 -21.66
C LYS A 84 -4.96 5.60 -21.35
N ILE A 85 -4.24 6.42 -20.58
CA ILE A 85 -2.89 6.09 -20.11
C ILE A 85 -3.03 5.13 -18.92
N SER A 86 -2.23 4.08 -18.87
CA SER A 86 -2.25 3.15 -17.74
C SER A 86 -2.04 3.88 -16.41
N ALA A 87 -2.91 3.64 -15.44
CA ALA A 87 -2.79 4.19 -14.09
C ALA A 87 -1.44 3.84 -13.42
N PHE A 88 -0.82 2.73 -13.83
CA PHE A 88 0.50 2.29 -13.39
C PHE A 88 1.66 3.10 -13.98
N ILE A 89 1.42 3.93 -15.00
CA ILE A 89 2.37 4.95 -15.48
C ILE A 89 2.06 6.29 -14.81
N VAL A 90 0.78 6.67 -14.81
CA VAL A 90 0.32 7.99 -14.34
C VAL A 90 0.64 8.22 -12.86
N SER A 91 0.29 7.26 -11.99
CA SER A 91 0.49 7.41 -10.54
C SER A 91 1.97 7.56 -10.15
N PRO A 92 2.92 6.70 -10.59
CA PRO A 92 4.32 6.91 -10.26
C PRO A 92 4.92 8.15 -10.94
N ALA A 93 4.44 8.58 -12.11
CA ALA A 93 4.86 9.85 -12.70
C ALA A 93 4.42 11.06 -11.85
N ILE A 94 3.18 11.06 -11.36
CA ILE A 94 2.67 12.09 -10.45
C ILE A 94 3.40 12.05 -9.10
N GLY A 95 3.69 10.86 -8.57
CA GLY A 95 4.50 10.66 -7.36
C GLY A 95 5.91 11.24 -7.51
N LEU A 96 6.60 10.92 -8.61
CA LEU A 96 7.93 11.43 -8.91
C LEU A 96 7.92 12.96 -9.06
N THR A 97 6.96 13.49 -9.81
CA THR A 97 6.78 14.94 -9.99
C THR A 97 6.52 15.63 -8.65
N GLY A 98 5.63 15.07 -7.83
CA GLY A 98 5.35 15.55 -6.48
C GLY A 98 6.60 15.55 -5.59
N ALA A 99 7.44 14.52 -5.69
CA ALA A 99 8.67 14.43 -4.91
C ALA A 99 9.79 15.36 -5.39
N LEU A 100 9.89 15.63 -6.69
CA LEU A 100 10.92 16.50 -7.26
C LEU A 100 10.55 17.99 -7.17
N VAL A 101 9.31 18.33 -7.50
CA VAL A 101 8.82 19.72 -7.61
C VAL A 101 8.18 20.19 -6.30
N TYR A 102 7.38 19.34 -5.67
CA TYR A 102 6.56 19.68 -4.50
C TYR A 102 7.00 18.95 -3.23
N LYS A 103 8.30 18.94 -2.93
CA LYS A 103 8.93 18.17 -1.82
C LYS A 103 8.15 18.19 -0.50
N LYS A 104 7.58 19.35 -0.11
CA LYS A 104 6.79 19.50 1.12
C LYS A 104 5.47 18.70 1.11
N ARG A 105 4.87 18.49 -0.07
CA ARG A 105 3.58 17.83 -0.30
C ARG A 105 3.71 16.53 -1.11
N GLN A 106 4.90 15.93 -1.16
CA GLN A 106 5.11 14.68 -1.90
C GLN A 106 4.22 13.53 -1.42
N PHE A 107 3.99 13.41 -0.11
CA PHE A 107 3.18 12.35 0.48
C PHE A 107 1.67 12.49 0.19
N PRO A 108 1.02 13.66 0.37
CA PRO A 108 -0.38 13.81 -0.01
C PRO A 108 -0.57 13.71 -1.53
N ILE A 109 0.34 14.25 -2.35
CA ILE A 109 0.28 14.11 -3.81
C ILE A 109 0.29 12.63 -4.21
N PHE A 110 1.21 11.83 -3.66
CA PHE A 110 1.29 10.41 -3.98
C PHE A 110 0.12 9.61 -3.39
N CYS A 111 -0.40 10.01 -2.23
CA CYS A 111 -1.62 9.43 -1.67
C CYS A 111 -2.82 9.63 -2.59
N GLY A 112 -3.05 10.87 -3.06
CA GLY A 112 -4.13 11.16 -3.98
C GLY A 112 -3.99 10.44 -5.31
N SER A 113 -2.76 10.30 -5.83
CA SER A 113 -2.55 9.58 -7.07
C SER A 113 -3.03 8.13 -6.97
N PHE A 114 -2.92 7.48 -5.81
CA PHE A 114 -3.47 6.13 -5.59
C PHE A 114 -4.99 6.07 -5.58
N ALA A 115 -5.67 7.08 -5.02
CA ALA A 115 -7.13 7.15 -5.04
C ALA A 115 -7.63 7.32 -6.49
N GLY A 116 -6.93 8.12 -7.29
CA GLY A 116 -7.22 8.32 -8.70
C GLY A 116 -6.98 7.09 -9.60
N MET A 117 -6.30 6.04 -9.11
CA MET A 117 -6.15 4.77 -9.85
C MET A 117 -7.40 3.88 -9.78
N THR A 118 -8.48 4.32 -9.12
CA THR A 118 -9.70 3.53 -9.04
C THR A 118 -10.27 3.24 -10.43
N ASN A 119 -10.86 2.06 -10.60
CA ASN A 119 -11.51 1.69 -11.85
C ASN A 119 -12.74 2.59 -12.05
N PRO A 120 -12.84 3.34 -13.16
CA PRO A 120 -13.98 4.20 -13.48
C PRO A 120 -15.32 3.48 -13.59
N ALA A 121 -15.29 2.16 -13.81
CA ALA A 121 -16.50 1.34 -13.83
C ALA A 121 -16.97 0.88 -12.43
N LEU A 122 -16.13 1.02 -11.39
CA LEU A 122 -16.60 0.95 -9.98
C LEU A 122 -17.10 2.30 -9.50
N LEU A 123 -16.26 3.32 -9.72
CA LEU A 123 -16.45 4.67 -9.25
C LEU A 123 -16.38 5.59 -10.47
N ASP A 124 -17.53 5.87 -11.05
CA ASP A 124 -17.69 6.94 -12.03
C ASP A 124 -17.57 8.31 -11.32
N VAL A 125 -17.82 9.40 -12.04
CA VAL A 125 -17.36 10.73 -11.62
C VAL A 125 -17.87 11.14 -10.23
N LEU A 126 -19.15 10.96 -9.95
CA LEU A 126 -19.74 11.44 -8.68
C LEU A 126 -19.31 10.59 -7.46
N PRO A 127 -19.43 9.25 -7.48
CA PRO A 127 -18.80 8.37 -6.49
C PRO A 127 -17.30 8.61 -6.29
N PHE A 128 -16.57 8.83 -7.38
CA PHE A 128 -15.14 9.12 -7.30
C PHE A 128 -14.87 10.38 -6.46
N VAL A 129 -15.66 11.45 -6.62
CA VAL A 129 -15.53 12.67 -5.79
C VAL A 129 -15.73 12.34 -4.30
N PHE A 130 -16.76 11.57 -3.93
CA PHE A 130 -16.96 11.17 -2.53
C PHE A 130 -15.80 10.34 -1.98
N ALA A 131 -15.28 9.40 -2.77
CA ALA A 131 -14.12 8.59 -2.40
C ALA A 131 -12.89 9.47 -2.14
N VAL A 132 -12.60 10.43 -3.02
CA VAL A 132 -11.44 11.31 -2.90
C VAL A 132 -11.57 12.26 -1.72
N MET A 133 -12.76 12.83 -1.47
CA MET A 133 -13.00 13.70 -0.31
C MET A 133 -12.82 12.94 1.00
N THR A 134 -13.28 11.68 1.05
CA THR A 134 -13.10 10.80 2.20
C THR A 134 -11.62 10.47 2.40
N ALA A 135 -10.90 10.07 1.34
CA ALA A 135 -9.48 9.77 1.40
C ALA A 135 -8.63 10.98 1.83
N ALA A 136 -8.95 12.18 1.35
CA ALA A 136 -8.27 13.42 1.74
C ALA A 136 -8.52 13.78 3.22
N GLY A 137 -9.75 13.61 3.71
CA GLY A 137 -10.08 13.76 5.13
C GLY A 137 -9.32 12.76 6.00
N VAL A 138 -9.30 11.48 5.61
CA VAL A 138 -8.54 10.44 6.30
C VAL A 138 -7.04 10.72 6.27
N TYR A 139 -6.50 11.24 5.16
CA TYR A 139 -5.09 11.64 5.11
C TYR A 139 -4.76 12.65 6.21
N VAL A 140 -5.57 13.70 6.34
CA VAL A 140 -5.39 14.73 7.38
C VAL A 140 -5.47 14.13 8.78
N LEU A 141 -6.40 13.21 9.03
CA LEU A 141 -6.56 12.53 10.31
C LEU A 141 -5.38 11.59 10.63
N ALA A 142 -4.95 10.79 9.66
CA ALA A 142 -4.00 9.71 9.85
C ALA A 142 -2.54 10.10 9.55
N LYS A 143 -2.26 11.34 9.10
CA LYS A 143 -0.91 11.77 8.70
C LYS A 143 0.14 11.53 9.78
N GLY A 144 -0.22 11.68 11.05
CA GLY A 144 0.68 11.48 12.19
C GLY A 144 0.87 10.03 12.64
N VAL A 145 0.15 9.05 12.10
CA VAL A 145 0.12 7.66 12.58
C VAL A 145 0.89 6.73 11.64
N PHE A 146 1.53 5.66 12.14
CA PHE A 146 2.29 4.71 11.30
C PHE A 146 3.36 5.37 10.40
N ASN A 147 4.08 6.37 10.92
CA ASN A 147 5.13 7.04 10.16
C ASN A 147 6.25 6.07 9.78
N GLY A 148 6.62 6.08 8.50
CA GLY A 148 7.65 5.20 7.97
C GLY A 148 7.19 3.77 7.68
N TYR A 149 5.90 3.42 7.88
CA TYR A 149 5.36 2.14 7.42
C TYR A 149 5.07 2.22 5.92
N GLY A 150 5.63 1.29 5.15
CA GLY A 150 5.30 1.14 3.74
C GLY A 150 3.81 0.85 3.51
N GLY A 151 3.27 1.28 2.36
CA GLY A 151 1.86 1.06 2.01
C GLY A 151 0.83 2.00 2.66
N LYS A 152 1.15 2.68 3.77
CA LYS A 152 0.23 3.57 4.52
C LYS A 152 -0.58 4.52 3.62
N LEU A 153 0.09 5.20 2.68
CA LEU A 153 -0.56 6.18 1.80
C LEU A 153 -1.63 5.53 0.92
N GLY A 154 -1.35 4.34 0.38
CA GLY A 154 -2.36 3.63 -0.39
C GLY A 154 -3.47 3.05 0.48
N THR A 155 -3.20 2.69 1.75
CA THR A 155 -4.26 2.35 2.72
C THR A 155 -5.19 3.53 2.98
N ILE A 156 -4.64 4.74 3.11
CA ILE A 156 -5.44 5.97 3.24
C ILE A 156 -6.30 6.18 1.99
N ALA A 157 -5.72 6.09 0.80
CA ALA A 157 -6.49 6.16 -0.45
C ALA A 157 -7.59 5.07 -0.52
N PHE A 158 -7.26 3.86 -0.07
CA PHE A 158 -8.17 2.73 -0.02
C PHE A 158 -9.38 2.99 0.87
N THR A 159 -9.25 3.72 1.99
CA THR A 159 -10.42 4.05 2.84
C THR A 159 -11.55 4.70 2.04
N GLY A 160 -11.23 5.72 1.24
CA GLY A 160 -12.23 6.46 0.48
C GLY A 160 -12.84 5.62 -0.63
N CYS A 161 -12.00 5.02 -1.47
CA CYS A 161 -12.48 4.20 -2.58
C CYS A 161 -13.28 2.99 -2.09
N PHE A 162 -12.81 2.29 -1.07
CA PHE A 162 -13.49 1.12 -0.52
C PHE A 162 -14.79 1.47 0.19
N ALA A 163 -14.82 2.54 1.01
CA ALA A 163 -16.03 2.98 1.67
C ALA A 163 -17.12 3.39 0.67
N THR A 164 -16.75 4.14 -0.38
CA THR A 164 -17.72 4.51 -1.41
C THR A 164 -18.19 3.31 -2.22
N SER A 165 -17.28 2.40 -2.62
CA SER A 165 -17.65 1.13 -3.25
C SER A 165 -18.60 0.31 -2.37
N LEU A 166 -18.38 0.32 -1.04
CA LEU A 166 -19.23 -0.38 -0.09
C LEU A 166 -20.66 0.17 -0.09
N VAL A 167 -20.79 1.50 -0.01
CA VAL A 167 -22.09 2.19 0.01
C VAL A 167 -22.88 1.95 -1.27
N LEU A 168 -22.20 1.86 -2.41
CA LEU A 168 -22.85 1.64 -3.71
C LEU A 168 -23.13 0.17 -4.01
N GLY A 169 -22.57 -0.76 -3.23
CA GLY A 169 -22.64 -2.20 -3.53
C GLY A 169 -21.84 -2.60 -4.79
N HIS A 170 -20.94 -1.72 -5.27
CA HIS A 170 -20.12 -1.97 -6.46
C HIS A 170 -18.79 -2.60 -6.04
N TYR A 171 -18.58 -3.89 -6.35
CA TYR A 171 -17.30 -4.56 -6.14
C TYR A 171 -16.95 -5.46 -7.32
N TYR A 172 -15.70 -5.42 -7.77
CA TYR A 172 -15.20 -6.48 -8.65
C TYR A 172 -14.73 -7.64 -7.80
N THR A 173 -15.57 -8.66 -7.70
CA THR A 173 -15.26 -9.92 -7.01
C THR A 173 -14.50 -10.90 -7.89
N THR A 174 -14.28 -10.60 -9.17
CA THR A 174 -13.46 -11.42 -10.06
C THR A 174 -12.00 -11.27 -9.67
N VAL A 175 -11.55 -12.19 -8.82
CA VAL A 175 -10.14 -12.33 -8.46
C VAL A 175 -9.45 -12.99 -9.64
N PRO A 176 -8.38 -12.38 -10.19
CA PRO A 176 -7.60 -13.04 -11.23
C PRO A 176 -7.09 -14.38 -10.73
N THR A 177 -7.31 -15.44 -11.50
CA THR A 177 -6.71 -16.75 -11.25
C THR A 177 -5.32 -16.77 -11.84
N TYR A 178 -4.33 -17.15 -11.04
CA TYR A 178 -2.95 -17.27 -11.48
C TYR A 178 -2.55 -18.73 -11.56
N GLU A 179 -1.80 -19.08 -12.58
CA GLU A 179 -1.11 -20.37 -12.62
C GLU A 179 -0.08 -20.46 -11.49
N THR A 180 0.23 -21.68 -11.05
CA THR A 180 1.18 -21.92 -9.95
C THR A 180 2.53 -21.22 -10.19
N TRP A 181 3.05 -21.30 -11.42
CA TRP A 181 4.31 -20.64 -11.77
C TRP A 181 4.20 -19.10 -11.72
N GLN A 182 3.04 -18.54 -12.12
CA GLN A 182 2.77 -17.10 -12.03
C GLN A 182 2.73 -16.66 -10.57
N MET A 183 2.12 -17.45 -9.68
CA MET A 183 2.12 -17.13 -8.25
C MET A 183 3.55 -17.05 -7.68
N PHE A 184 4.40 -18.03 -8.02
CA PHE A 184 5.81 -17.99 -7.61
C PHE A 184 6.56 -16.78 -8.19
N ALA A 185 6.32 -16.46 -9.47
CA ALA A 185 6.91 -15.29 -10.11
C ALA A 185 6.42 -13.96 -9.49
N ILE A 186 5.13 -13.85 -9.14
CA ILE A 186 4.55 -12.69 -8.44
C ILE A 186 5.20 -12.52 -7.07
N ILE A 187 5.35 -13.61 -6.32
CA ILE A 187 6.01 -13.61 -5.00
C ILE A 187 7.47 -13.18 -5.12
N GLY A 188 8.21 -13.74 -6.09
CA GLY A 188 9.60 -13.39 -6.37
C GLY A 188 9.77 -11.93 -6.79
N ALA A 189 8.91 -11.45 -7.71
CA ALA A 189 8.88 -10.05 -8.12
C ALA A 189 8.56 -9.12 -6.95
N GLY A 190 7.65 -9.52 -6.06
CA GLY A 190 7.33 -8.80 -4.84
C GLY A 190 8.53 -8.63 -3.92
N ALA A 191 9.27 -9.71 -3.67
CA ALA A 191 10.50 -9.68 -2.86
C ALA A 191 11.59 -8.79 -3.49
N LEU A 192 11.79 -8.89 -4.81
CA LEU A 192 12.79 -8.11 -5.53
C LEU A 192 12.44 -6.62 -5.52
N ALA A 193 11.22 -6.25 -5.92
CA ALA A 193 10.78 -4.86 -6.03
C ALA A 193 10.76 -4.15 -4.66
N SER A 194 10.34 -4.84 -3.59
CA SER A 194 10.40 -4.27 -2.23
C SER A 194 11.84 -4.02 -1.78
N THR A 195 12.74 -4.96 -2.06
CA THR A 195 14.16 -4.88 -1.70
C THR A 195 14.86 -3.76 -2.45
N VAL A 196 14.71 -3.71 -3.77
CA VAL A 196 15.27 -2.64 -4.63
C VAL A 196 14.78 -1.28 -4.15
N THR A 197 13.47 -1.14 -3.91
CA THR A 197 12.89 0.12 -3.44
C THR A 197 13.44 0.51 -2.07
N TYR A 198 13.63 -0.45 -1.15
CA TYR A 198 14.19 -0.19 0.17
C TYR A 198 15.65 0.26 0.11
N VAL A 199 16.47 -0.35 -0.75
CA VAL A 199 17.86 0.06 -0.98
C VAL A 199 17.91 1.48 -1.53
N LEU A 200 17.10 1.79 -2.55
CA LEU A 200 17.03 3.14 -3.12
C LEU A 200 16.57 4.19 -2.10
N ASN A 201 15.56 3.84 -1.29
CA ASN A 201 15.02 4.71 -0.24
C ASN A 201 16.04 4.97 0.90
N ASN A 202 16.57 3.89 1.48
CA ASN A 202 17.27 3.93 2.77
C ASN A 202 18.80 3.86 2.67
N HIS A 203 19.37 3.33 1.58
CA HIS A 203 20.82 3.24 1.37
C HIS A 203 21.31 4.29 0.37
N ALA A 204 20.60 4.49 -0.74
CA ALA A 204 20.91 5.55 -1.70
C ALA A 204 20.32 6.93 -1.31
N GLY A 205 19.47 6.98 -0.28
CA GLY A 205 18.97 8.24 0.28
C GLY A 205 18.01 9.01 -0.63
N LEU A 206 17.45 8.37 -1.66
CA LEU A 206 16.50 9.02 -2.59
C LEU A 206 15.17 9.39 -1.91
N GLY A 207 14.89 8.79 -0.76
CA GLY A 207 13.62 8.92 -0.06
C GLY A 207 12.53 8.02 -0.65
N PRO A 208 11.45 7.82 0.11
CA PRO A 208 10.50 6.72 -0.16
C PRO A 208 9.69 6.94 -1.43
N VAL A 209 9.23 8.17 -1.70
CA VAL A 209 8.37 8.47 -2.87
C VAL A 209 9.16 8.38 -4.17
N ILE A 210 10.38 8.94 -4.22
CA ILE A 210 11.23 8.85 -5.42
C ILE A 210 11.58 7.39 -5.70
N ALA A 211 12.05 6.65 -4.69
CA ALA A 211 12.41 5.24 -4.85
C ALA A 211 11.26 4.40 -5.40
N SER A 212 10.07 4.50 -4.81
CA SER A 212 8.88 3.77 -5.26
C SER A 212 8.41 4.20 -6.65
N SER A 213 8.50 5.50 -6.96
CA SER A 213 8.10 6.00 -8.29
C SER A 213 9.04 5.51 -9.39
N LEU A 214 10.35 5.45 -9.14
CA LEU A 214 11.33 4.91 -10.09
C LEU A 214 11.10 3.41 -10.34
N VAL A 215 10.91 2.62 -9.28
CA VAL A 215 10.63 1.18 -9.41
C VAL A 215 9.27 0.93 -10.08
N GLY A 216 8.26 1.76 -9.79
CA GLY A 216 6.96 1.72 -10.45
C GLY A 216 7.05 2.00 -11.95
N LEU A 217 7.76 3.06 -12.34
CA LEU A 217 7.97 3.39 -13.76
C LEU A 217 8.79 2.33 -14.48
N ALA A 218 9.81 1.76 -13.83
CA ALA A 218 10.57 0.64 -14.38
C ALA A 218 9.67 -0.59 -14.61
N GLY A 219 8.78 -0.90 -13.67
CA GLY A 219 7.77 -1.95 -13.86
C GLY A 219 6.78 -1.63 -14.98
N ALA A 220 6.42 -0.36 -15.16
CA ALA A 220 5.51 0.07 -16.22
C ALA A 220 6.08 -0.10 -17.65
N VAL A 221 7.40 -0.26 -17.81
CA VAL A 221 8.02 -0.61 -19.09
C VAL A 221 7.45 -1.92 -19.65
N LEU A 222 7.06 -2.85 -18.76
CA LEU A 222 6.49 -4.15 -19.15
C LEU A 222 5.18 -4.01 -19.93
N LEU A 223 4.46 -2.90 -19.78
CA LEU A 223 3.23 -2.62 -20.53
C LEU A 223 3.48 -2.42 -22.04
N PHE A 224 4.70 -2.02 -22.42
CA PHE A 224 5.06 -1.79 -23.82
C PHE A 224 5.58 -3.05 -24.53
N THR A 225 5.65 -4.18 -23.84
CA THR A 225 6.11 -5.45 -24.43
C THR A 225 5.08 -6.07 -25.39
N GLY A 226 3.82 -5.63 -25.34
CA GLY A 226 2.72 -6.20 -26.12
C GLY A 226 2.28 -7.60 -25.66
N ARG A 227 2.79 -8.09 -24.52
CA ARG A 227 2.50 -9.42 -23.97
C ARG A 227 1.77 -9.30 -22.63
N ASP A 228 0.49 -9.66 -22.60
CA ASP A 228 -0.35 -9.57 -21.40
C ASP A 228 0.20 -10.41 -20.23
N GLU A 229 0.81 -11.55 -20.55
CA GLU A 229 1.50 -12.43 -19.60
C GLU A 229 2.67 -11.74 -18.85
N VAL A 230 3.29 -10.72 -19.46
CA VAL A 230 4.37 -9.94 -18.86
C VAL A 230 3.81 -8.68 -18.20
N ALA A 231 2.79 -8.07 -18.81
CA ALA A 231 2.13 -6.88 -18.28
C ALA A 231 1.51 -7.11 -16.89
N LEU A 232 1.08 -8.35 -16.57
CA LEU A 232 0.50 -8.72 -15.26
C LEU A 232 1.42 -8.45 -14.07
N PHE A 233 2.74 -8.39 -14.28
CA PHE A 233 3.71 -8.10 -13.20
C PHE A 233 3.80 -6.61 -12.86
N THR A 234 3.32 -5.71 -13.73
CA THR A 234 3.33 -4.26 -13.50
C THR A 234 2.68 -3.85 -12.17
N PRO A 235 1.41 -4.23 -11.86
CA PRO A 235 0.79 -3.93 -10.57
C PRO A 235 1.54 -4.52 -9.37
N VAL A 236 2.18 -5.68 -9.55
CA VAL A 236 2.94 -6.36 -8.49
C VAL A 236 4.21 -5.59 -8.18
N ILE A 237 5.00 -5.24 -9.20
CA ILE A 237 6.24 -4.46 -9.03
C ILE A 237 5.92 -3.12 -8.38
N TYR A 238 4.88 -2.42 -8.89
CA TYR A 238 4.51 -1.13 -8.32
C TYR A 238 3.98 -1.24 -6.89
N GLY A 239 3.09 -2.20 -6.61
CA GLY A 239 2.56 -2.40 -5.27
C GLY A 239 3.60 -2.84 -4.25
N ALA A 240 4.51 -3.74 -4.63
CA ALA A 240 5.60 -4.21 -3.80
C ALA A 240 6.63 -3.11 -3.52
N SER A 241 6.80 -2.15 -4.42
CA SER A 241 7.63 -0.97 -4.16
C SER A 241 7.16 -0.20 -2.91
N PHE A 242 5.86 -0.22 -2.61
CA PHE A 242 5.33 0.42 -1.41
C PHE A 242 5.78 -0.26 -0.11
N VAL A 243 6.07 -1.56 -0.14
CA VAL A 243 6.71 -2.25 0.99
C VAL A 243 8.10 -1.68 1.23
N GLY A 244 8.87 -1.45 0.17
CA GLY A 244 10.23 -0.87 0.25
C GLY A 244 10.28 0.60 0.65
N MET A 245 9.16 1.32 0.63
CA MET A 245 9.05 2.66 1.24
C MET A 245 9.20 2.64 2.77
N THR A 246 9.20 1.45 3.38
CA THR A 246 9.41 1.29 4.83
C THR A 246 10.73 1.90 5.27
N GLY A 247 10.71 2.70 6.33
CA GLY A 247 11.90 3.34 6.87
C GLY A 247 12.67 2.42 7.82
N LYS A 248 13.99 2.62 7.93
CA LYS A 248 14.88 1.86 8.84
C LYS A 248 14.42 1.80 10.31
N LYS A 249 13.65 2.78 10.77
CA LYS A 249 13.10 2.83 12.14
C LYS A 249 11.95 1.83 12.37
N VAL A 250 11.29 1.38 11.30
CA VAL A 250 10.16 0.43 11.37
C VAL A 250 10.69 -0.99 11.22
N ILE A 251 11.38 -1.26 10.11
CA ILE A 251 12.09 -2.51 9.85
C ILE A 251 13.53 -2.14 9.46
N ASN A 252 14.51 -2.65 10.21
CA ASN A 252 15.92 -2.34 9.98
C ASN A 252 16.66 -3.43 9.19
N ASN A 253 16.03 -4.59 8.98
CA ASN A 253 16.62 -5.74 8.32
C ASN A 253 16.09 -5.89 6.89
N ILE A 254 16.98 -5.87 5.90
CA ILE A 254 16.64 -6.02 4.47
C ILE A 254 15.98 -7.39 4.18
N VAL A 255 16.33 -8.44 4.91
CA VAL A 255 15.72 -9.76 4.78
C VAL A 255 14.25 -9.70 5.20
N LEU A 256 13.91 -8.97 6.27
CA LEU A 256 12.53 -8.78 6.69
C LEU A 256 11.73 -7.95 5.66
N ILE A 257 12.37 -7.03 4.94
CA ILE A 257 11.74 -6.31 3.82
C ILE A 257 11.48 -7.23 2.62
N ALA A 258 12.44 -8.09 2.28
CA ALA A 258 12.25 -9.09 1.23
C ALA A 258 11.11 -10.05 1.59
N LEU A 259 11.07 -10.53 2.84
CA LEU A 259 9.96 -11.34 3.36
C LEU A 259 8.63 -10.59 3.38
N ALA A 260 8.62 -9.29 3.68
CA ALA A 260 7.42 -8.47 3.54
C ALA A 260 6.97 -8.35 2.07
N GLY A 261 7.91 -8.33 1.12
CA GLY A 261 7.62 -8.41 -0.32
C GLY A 261 7.03 -9.77 -0.71
N VAL A 262 7.52 -10.87 -0.14
CA VAL A 262 6.94 -12.22 -0.29
C VAL A 262 5.50 -12.25 0.23
N VAL A 263 5.26 -11.73 1.44
CA VAL A 263 3.92 -11.66 2.03
C VAL A 263 3.00 -10.76 1.20
N PHE A 264 3.50 -9.63 0.69
CA PHE A 264 2.75 -8.79 -0.25
C PHE A 264 2.32 -9.57 -1.49
N GLY A 265 3.24 -10.27 -2.16
CA GLY A 265 2.94 -11.07 -3.35
C GLY A 265 1.94 -12.18 -3.05
N PHE A 266 2.08 -12.85 -1.91
CA PHE A 266 1.15 -13.87 -1.46
C PHE A 266 -0.26 -13.32 -1.22
N ILE A 267 -0.41 -12.19 -0.51
CA ILE A 267 -1.72 -11.53 -0.32
C ILE A 267 -2.27 -11.05 -1.67
N TYR A 268 -1.43 -10.50 -2.55
CA TYR A 268 -1.84 -9.99 -3.85
C TYR A 268 -2.55 -11.05 -4.71
N CYS A 269 -2.05 -12.29 -4.71
CA CYS A 269 -2.62 -13.40 -5.47
C CYS A 269 -4.08 -13.72 -5.09
N PHE A 270 -4.49 -13.44 -3.85
CA PHE A 270 -5.80 -13.82 -3.32
C PHE A 270 -6.65 -12.62 -2.88
N ASN A 271 -6.16 -11.39 -3.03
CA ASN A 271 -6.88 -10.20 -2.57
C ASN A 271 -8.05 -9.88 -3.52
N PRO A 272 -9.33 -9.96 -3.05
CA PRO A 272 -10.49 -9.84 -3.93
C PRO A 272 -10.88 -8.40 -4.29
N LEU A 273 -10.18 -7.38 -3.78
CA LEU A 273 -10.59 -5.98 -3.88
C LEU A 273 -10.18 -5.32 -5.20
N CYS A 274 -10.36 -6.03 -6.32
CA CYS A 274 -9.91 -5.61 -7.64
C CYS A 274 -10.55 -4.28 -8.07
N GLY A 275 -9.78 -3.41 -8.70
CA GLY A 275 -10.24 -2.10 -9.20
C GLY A 275 -10.44 -1.02 -8.13
N VAL A 276 -10.42 -1.34 -6.83
CA VAL A 276 -10.52 -0.32 -5.77
C VAL A 276 -9.20 0.43 -5.64
N GLY A 277 -9.24 1.76 -5.80
CA GLY A 277 -8.07 2.64 -5.62
C GLY A 277 -7.39 2.40 -4.25
N GLY A 278 -6.06 2.35 -4.23
CA GLY A 278 -5.29 2.11 -2.99
C GLY A 278 -5.14 0.65 -2.53
N LYS A 279 -5.82 -0.35 -3.14
CA LYS A 279 -5.68 -1.79 -2.76
C LYS A 279 -4.23 -2.25 -2.62
N LEU A 280 -3.37 -1.86 -3.57
CA LEU A 280 -1.94 -2.24 -3.55
C LEU A 280 -1.23 -1.72 -2.30
N GLY A 281 -1.49 -0.47 -1.91
CA GLY A 281 -0.92 0.09 -0.69
C GLY A 281 -1.49 -0.54 0.57
N SER A 282 -2.80 -0.86 0.62
CA SER A 282 -3.36 -1.63 1.75
C SER A 282 -2.71 -3.00 1.88
N THR A 283 -2.47 -3.67 0.75
CA THR A 283 -1.79 -4.98 0.72
C THR A 283 -0.35 -4.87 1.24
N ALA A 284 0.39 -3.85 0.78
CA ALA A 284 1.75 -3.58 1.24
C ALA A 284 1.80 -3.20 2.73
N PHE A 285 0.85 -2.38 3.19
CA PHE A 285 0.75 -1.97 4.58
C PHE A 285 0.49 -3.17 5.50
N THR A 286 -0.44 -4.05 5.12
CA THR A 286 -0.71 -5.30 5.83
C THR A 286 0.54 -6.17 5.91
N ALA A 287 1.26 -6.36 4.80
CA ALA A 287 2.49 -7.13 4.79
C ALA A 287 3.56 -6.52 5.73
N VAL A 288 3.77 -5.20 5.68
CA VAL A 288 4.71 -4.50 6.57
C VAL A 288 4.29 -4.63 8.04
N LEU A 289 3.00 -4.56 8.36
CA LEU A 289 2.50 -4.76 9.73
C LEU A 289 2.80 -6.18 10.23
N CYS A 290 2.55 -7.22 9.44
CA CYS A 290 2.87 -8.60 9.82
C CYS A 290 4.36 -8.78 10.15
N LEU A 291 5.26 -8.28 9.29
CA LEU A 291 6.70 -8.43 9.49
C LEU A 291 7.26 -7.52 10.59
N SER A 292 6.69 -6.33 10.77
CA SER A 292 6.99 -5.48 11.93
C SER A 292 6.56 -6.15 13.23
N GLY A 293 5.37 -6.77 13.26
CA GLY A 293 4.87 -7.56 14.37
C GLY A 293 5.80 -8.73 14.73
N LEU A 294 6.25 -9.46 13.71
CA LEU A 294 7.22 -10.55 13.86
C LEU A 294 8.54 -10.05 14.49
N GLN A 295 9.09 -8.94 14.00
CA GLN A 295 10.30 -8.32 14.56
C GLN A 295 10.13 -7.94 16.04
N ASN A 296 8.96 -7.41 16.40
CA ASN A 296 8.65 -7.03 17.79
C ASN A 296 8.56 -8.25 18.70
N ILE A 297 7.94 -9.34 18.25
CA ILE A 297 7.87 -10.61 19.00
C ILE A 297 9.29 -11.15 19.26
N PHE A 298 10.15 -11.21 18.24
CA PHE A 298 11.53 -11.67 18.42
C PHE A 298 12.31 -10.79 19.40
N THR A 299 12.11 -9.46 19.35
CA THR A 299 12.76 -8.53 20.27
C THR A 299 12.29 -8.76 21.72
N LEU A 300 10.99 -8.99 21.95
CA LEU A 300 10.44 -9.29 23.27
C LEU A 300 10.97 -10.61 23.84
N ILE A 301 11.08 -11.65 23.00
CA ILE A 301 11.64 -12.95 23.42
C ILE A 301 13.12 -12.81 23.78
N ARG A 302 13.89 -12.05 22.99
CA ARG A 302 15.32 -11.83 23.24
C ARG A 302 15.58 -11.07 24.54
N ILE A 303 14.75 -10.09 24.88
CA ILE A 303 14.84 -9.36 26.16
C ILE A 303 14.53 -10.27 27.37
N ARG A 304 13.62 -11.23 27.21
CA ARG A 304 13.24 -12.16 28.29
C ARG A 304 14.22 -13.30 28.53
N ARG A 305 15.20 -13.52 27.65
CA ARG A 305 16.31 -14.44 27.89
C ARG A 305 17.52 -13.62 28.37
N PRO A 306 17.72 -13.41 29.69
CA PRO A 306 18.99 -12.92 30.17
C PRO A 306 20.06 -13.94 29.77
N VAL A 307 21.19 -13.43 29.26
CA VAL A 307 22.36 -14.24 28.94
C VAL A 307 22.82 -14.89 30.24
N SER A 308 22.63 -16.20 30.35
CA SER A 308 23.18 -17.06 31.42
C SER A 308 24.68 -17.23 31.24
#